data_AF-A0A9X2TNW1-F1
#
_entry.id   AF-A0A9X2TNW1-F1
#
_cell.length_a   1.000
_cell.length_b   1.000
_cell.length_c   1.000
_cell.angle_alpha   90.00
_cell.angle_beta   90.00
_cell.angle_gamma   90.00
#
_symmetry.space_group_name_H-M   'P 1'
#
loop_
_entity.id
_entity.type
_entity.pdbx_description
1 polymer ?
#
loop_
_entity_poly.entity_id
_entity_poly.type
_entity_poly.pdbx_seq_one_letter_code
_entity_poly.pdbx_strand_id
1 'polypeptide(L)'
;MKTPYQVQQELERLERLVPHIISDQGDRAEEILGFHVASLLGSAPVSEHAMIRERTVRMARQCRTAQDAIRTPIRSLGMAPAAQPQWA
;
A
#
# COMPACT_ATOMS: atom_id res chain seq x y z
N MET A 1 -21.10 8.49 16.01
CA MET A 1 -20.70 8.63 14.59
C MET A 1 -19.66 9.74 14.47
N LYS A 2 -18.73 9.64 13.52
CA LYS A 2 -17.75 10.69 13.23
C LYS A 2 -18.40 11.86 12.47
N THR A 3 -17.91 13.07 12.68
CA THR A 3 -18.26 14.24 11.87
C THR A 3 -17.52 14.24 10.53
N PRO A 4 -17.98 14.99 9.50
CA PRO A 4 -17.24 15.10 8.23
C PRO A 4 -15.79 15.58 8.42
N TYR A 5 -15.56 16.49 9.37
CA TYR A 5 -14.20 16.92 9.72
C TYR A 5 -13.36 15.78 10.30
N GLN A 6 -13.91 14.99 11.22
CA GLN A 6 -13.21 13.82 11.78
C GLN A 6 -12.94 12.75 10.71
N VAL A 7 -13.83 12.58 9.73
CA VAL A 7 -13.60 11.69 8.59
C VAL A 7 -12.41 12.18 7.75
N GLN A 8 -12.33 13.48 7.45
CA GLN A 8 -11.20 14.07 6.73
C GLN A 8 -9.88 13.89 7.49
N GLN A 9 -9.86 14.15 8.80
CA GLN A 9 -8.67 13.93 9.63
C GLN A 9 -8.21 12.46 9.63
N GLU A 10 -9.14 11.50 9.67
CA GLU A 10 -8.79 10.07 9.58
C GLU A 10 -8.24 9.71 8.20
N LEU A 11 -8.77 10.27 7.11
CA LEU A 11 -8.24 10.05 5.77
C LEU A 11 -6.81 10.60 5.63
N GLU A 12 -6.55 11.81 6.13
CA GLU A 12 -5.19 12.38 6.16
C GLU A 12 -4.23 11.59 7.05
N ARG A 13 -4.72 11.06 8.17
CA ARG A 13 -3.95 10.17 9.04
C ARG A 13 -3.60 8.88 8.32
N LEU A 14 -4.57 8.25 7.63
CA LEU A 14 -4.33 7.04 6.86
C LEU A 14 -3.34 7.27 5.73
N GLU A 15 -3.47 8.36 4.97
CA GLU A 15 -2.53 8.77 3.92
C GLU A 15 -1.09 8.84 4.43
N ARG A 16 -0.88 9.46 5.60
CA ARG A 16 0.44 9.54 6.25
C ARG A 16 0.95 8.18 6.75
N LEU A 17 0.06 7.26 7.09
CA LEU A 17 0.44 5.93 7.57
C LEU A 17 0.76 4.94 6.44
N VAL A 18 0.25 5.15 5.22
CA VAL A 18 0.46 4.21 4.09
C VAL A 18 1.93 3.83 3.89
N PRO A 19 2.91 4.75 3.85
CA PRO A 19 4.31 4.37 3.70
C PRO A 19 4.83 3.48 4.84
N HIS A 20 4.39 3.74 6.07
CA HIS A 20 4.78 2.94 7.24
C HIS A 20 4.11 1.56 7.22
N ILE A 21 2.82 1.48 6.88
CA ILE A 21 2.11 0.21 6.70
C ILE A 21 2.80 -0.64 5.62
N ILE A 22 3.19 -0.04 4.50
CA ILE A 22 3.93 -0.73 3.44
C ILE A 22 5.28 -1.26 3.96
N SER A 23 6.05 -0.42 4.65
CA SER A 23 7.35 -0.79 5.21
C SER A 23 7.24 -1.93 6.23
N ASP A 24 6.27 -1.86 7.13
CA ASP A 24 6.19 -2.75 8.28
C ASP A 24 5.44 -4.05 7.97
N GLN A 25 4.48 -4.00 7.05
CA GLN A 25 3.55 -5.11 6.79
C GLN A 25 3.73 -5.75 5.42
N GLY A 26 4.48 -5.14 4.50
CA GLY A 26 4.84 -5.72 3.21
C GLY A 26 3.64 -6.29 2.44
N ASP A 27 3.63 -7.61 2.28
CA ASP A 27 2.59 -8.36 1.55
C ASP A 27 1.18 -8.21 2.18
N ARG A 28 1.08 -7.85 3.45
CA ARG A 28 -0.20 -7.62 4.16
C ARG A 28 -0.64 -6.16 4.18
N ALA A 29 0.13 -5.23 3.59
CA ALA A 29 -0.16 -3.79 3.66
C ALA A 29 -1.58 -3.42 3.18
N GLU A 30 -2.04 -3.99 2.06
CA GLU A 30 -3.39 -3.73 1.55
C GLU A 30 -4.49 -4.27 2.50
N GLU A 31 -4.29 -5.43 3.11
CA GLU A 31 -5.23 -6.02 4.07
C GLU A 31 -5.39 -5.12 5.31
N ILE A 32 -4.26 -4.66 5.86
CA ILE A 32 -4.23 -3.76 7.02
C ILE A 32 -4.88 -2.41 6.70
N LEU A 33 -4.57 -1.83 5.53
CA LEU A 33 -5.26 -0.62 5.08
C LEU A 33 -6.77 -0.87 4.92
N GLY A 34 -7.17 -2.01 4.35
CA GLY A 34 -8.57 -2.40 4.17
C GLY A 34 -9.34 -2.46 5.48
N PHE A 35 -8.74 -3.00 6.54
CA PHE A 35 -9.33 -3.01 7.88
C PHE A 35 -9.62 -1.60 8.41
N HIS A 36 -8.66 -0.67 8.25
CA HIS A 36 -8.85 0.70 8.70
C HIS A 36 -9.92 1.45 7.88
N VAL A 37 -9.96 1.24 6.57
CA VAL A 37 -10.98 1.83 5.70
C VAL A 37 -12.37 1.29 6.03
N ALA A 38 -12.51 -0.02 6.27
CA ALA A 38 -13.78 -0.61 6.68
C ALA A 38 -14.26 -0.05 8.04
N SER A 39 -13.34 0.13 8.99
CA SER A 39 -13.64 0.75 10.29
C SER A 39 -14.05 2.22 10.16
N LEU A 40 -13.42 2.96 9.25
CA LEU A 40 -13.80 4.34 8.94
C LEU A 40 -15.20 4.41 8.33
N LEU A 41 -15.50 3.56 7.33
CA LEU A 41 -16.83 3.47 6.73
C LEU A 41 -17.90 3.10 7.77
N GLY A 42 -17.62 2.17 8.68
CA GLY A 42 -18.56 1.78 9.74
C GLY A 42 -18.84 2.87 10.79
N SER A 43 -18.01 3.92 10.84
CA SER A 43 -18.15 5.01 11.80
C SER A 43 -18.46 6.37 11.17
N ALA A 44 -18.49 6.46 9.84
CA ALA A 44 -18.77 7.67 9.07
C ALA A 44 -20.25 7.81 8.68
N PRO A 45 -20.74 9.03 8.41
CA PRO A 45 -22.03 9.24 7.76
C PRO A 45 -22.03 8.68 6.33
N VAL A 46 -23.17 8.15 5.88
CA VAL A 46 -23.31 7.57 4.53
C VAL A 46 -22.99 8.57 3.42
N SER A 47 -23.25 9.87 3.64
CA SER A 47 -22.89 10.94 2.70
C SER A 47 -21.39 11.00 2.39
N GLU A 48 -20.54 10.55 3.32
CA GLU A 48 -19.08 10.57 3.18
C GLU A 48 -18.52 9.32 2.48
N HIS A 49 -19.33 8.27 2.31
CA HIS A 49 -18.83 6.97 1.82
C HIS A 49 -18.20 7.05 0.43
N ALA A 50 -18.76 7.87 -0.46
CA ALA A 50 -18.23 8.05 -1.81
C ALA A 50 -16.81 8.66 -1.77
N MET A 51 -16.63 9.74 -1.00
CA MET A 51 -15.33 10.39 -0.82
C MET A 51 -14.31 9.46 -0.15
N ILE A 52 -14.71 8.73 0.90
CA ILE A 52 -13.83 7.76 1.58
C ILE A 52 -13.32 6.73 0.58
N ARG A 53 -14.20 6.14 -0.23
CA ARG A 53 -13.82 5.15 -1.24
C ARG A 53 -12.88 5.75 -2.28
N GLU A 54 -13.20 6.93 -2.81
CA GLU A 54 -12.38 7.62 -3.81
C GLU A 54 -10.96 7.88 -3.30
N ARG A 55 -10.81 8.50 -2.12
CA ARG A 55 -9.48 8.83 -1.59
C ARG A 55 -8.65 7.59 -1.24
N THR A 56 -9.29 6.54 -0.76
CA THR A 56 -8.61 5.31 -0.36
C THR A 56 -8.20 4.43 -1.55
N VAL A 57 -8.77 4.61 -2.75
CA VAL A 57 -8.35 3.90 -3.97
C VAL A 57 -6.85 4.11 -4.25
N ARG A 58 -6.35 5.34 -4.11
CA ARG A 58 -4.93 5.65 -4.37
C ARG A 58 -4.03 4.99 -3.33
N MET A 59 -4.41 5.03 -2.06
CA MET A 59 -3.70 4.37 -0.96
C MET A 59 -3.61 2.85 -1.19
N ALA A 60 -4.74 2.21 -1.53
CA ALA A 60 -4.77 0.77 -1.81
C ALA A 60 -3.91 0.39 -3.02
N ARG A 61 -3.87 1.25 -4.05
CA ARG A 61 -2.95 1.07 -5.18
C ARG A 61 -1.49 1.12 -4.76
N GLN A 62 -1.11 2.06 -3.89
CA GLN A 62 0.27 2.13 -3.37
C GLN A 62 0.65 0.86 -2.61
N CYS A 63 -0.25 0.35 -1.76
CA CYS A 63 -0.04 -0.93 -1.08
C CYS A 63 0.17 -2.06 -2.09
N ARG A 64 -0.73 -2.24 -3.07
CA ARG A 64 -0.60 -3.30 -4.09
C ARG A 64 0.69 -3.21 -4.88
N THR A 65 1.06 -2.02 -5.36
CA THR A 65 2.30 -1.82 -6.12
C THR A 65 3.53 -2.20 -5.30
N ALA A 66 3.56 -1.87 -4.00
CA ALA A 66 4.65 -2.26 -3.13
C ALA A 66 4.67 -3.79 -2.87
N GLN A 67 3.50 -4.41 -2.68
CA GLN A 67 3.39 -5.87 -2.55
C GLN A 67 3.89 -6.59 -3.81
N ASP A 68 3.52 -6.10 -4.99
CA ASP A 68 3.97 -6.65 -6.27
C ASP A 68 5.50 -6.51 -6.44
N ALA A 69 6.08 -5.40 -5.98
CA ALA A 69 7.53 -5.19 -6.00
C ALA A 69 8.29 -6.17 -5.09
N ILE A 70 7.70 -6.55 -3.95
CA ILE A 70 8.26 -7.57 -3.03
C ILE A 70 8.13 -8.98 -3.64
N ARG A 71 6.97 -9.27 -4.25
CA ARG A 71 6.68 -10.59 -4.82
C ARG A 71 7.40 -10.87 -6.12
N THR A 72 7.68 -9.85 -6.91
CA THR A 72 8.47 -10.01 -8.14
C THR A 72 9.88 -10.37 -7.70
N PRO A 73 10.34 -11.61 -7.88
CA PRO A 73 11.74 -11.91 -7.65
C PRO A 73 12.47 -11.01 -8.64
N ILE A 74 13.41 -10.20 -8.15
CA ILE A 74 14.46 -9.67 -9.02
C ILE A 74 15.12 -10.94 -9.57
N ARG A 75 14.70 -11.39 -10.76
CA ARG A 75 15.52 -12.27 -11.58
C ARG A 75 16.79 -11.46 -11.73
N SER A 76 17.79 -11.75 -10.89
CA SER A 76 19.16 -11.40 -11.16
C SER A 76 19.37 -11.83 -12.59
N LEU A 77 19.49 -10.87 -13.51
CA LEU A 77 19.93 -11.13 -14.86
C LEU A 77 21.15 -12.02 -14.71
N GLY A 78 20.98 -13.28 -15.13
CA GLY A 78 21.88 -14.36 -14.79
C GLY A 78 23.31 -13.95 -15.10
N MET A 79 24.21 -14.30 -14.20
CA MET A 79 25.64 -14.33 -14.48
C MET A 79 25.86 -14.94 -15.86
N ALA A 80 26.29 -14.14 -16.83
CA ALA A 80 27.06 -14.67 -17.94
C ALA A 80 28.44 -15.01 -17.34
N PRO A 81 28.92 -16.26 -17.40
CA PRO A 81 30.31 -16.52 -17.09
C PRO A 81 31.13 -15.86 -18.20
N ALA A 82 31.83 -14.78 -17.86
CA ALA A 82 32.88 -14.24 -18.70
C ALA A 82 33.96 -15.32 -18.81
N ALA A 83 34.06 -15.96 -19.97
CA ALA A 83 35.17 -16.84 -20.27
C ALA A 83 36.48 -16.07 -20.07
N GLN A 84 37.25 -16.41 -19.05
CA GLN A 84 38.62 -15.92 -18.88
C GLN A 84 39.51 -16.61 -19.92
N PRO A 85 40.32 -15.88 -20.70
CA PRO A 85 41.33 -16.51 -21.53
C PRO A 85 42.49 -16.96 -20.63
N GLN A 86 42.66 -18.28 -20.50
CA GLN A 86 43.90 -18.84 -19.95
C GLN A 86 45.00 -18.73 -21.01
N TRP A 87 46.07 -18.03 -20.66
CA TRP A 87 47.27 -17.92 -21.48
C TRP A 87 48.04 -19.24 -21.38
N ALA A 88 48.43 -19.79 -22.53
CA ALA A 88 49.41 -20.86 -22.68
C ALA A 88 50.65 -20.28 -23.38
#